data_AF-A0A2N6E9L0-F1
#
_entry.id   AF-A0A2N6E9L0-F1
#
_cell.length_a   1.000
_cell.length_b   1.000
_cell.length_c   1.000
_cell.angle_alpha   90.00
_cell.angle_beta   90.00
_cell.angle_gamma   90.00
#
_symmetry.space_group_name_H-M   'P 1'
#
loop_
_entity.id
_entity.type
_entity.pdbx_description
1 polymer ?
#
loop_
_entity_poly.entity_id
_entity_poly.type
_entity_poly.pdbx_seq_one_letter_code
_entity_poly.pdbx_strand_id
1 'polypeptide(L)'
;MSDPWKTPLQVDLRRHMRERDEDRDLTRLICEIADASKYIINAIRTGDLGVAGTSNLYGEQQLALDVLSDRIIIKRLKHSGVVANLVSEESDE
;
A
#
# COMPACT_ATOMS: atom_id res chain seq x y z
N MET A 1 -6.03 19.79 -31.31
CA MET A 1 -7.27 18.98 -31.21
C MET A 1 -6.99 17.86 -30.23
N SER A 2 -7.65 17.86 -29.08
CA SER A 2 -7.48 16.84 -28.04
C SER A 2 -8.15 15.56 -28.51
N ASP A 3 -7.46 14.42 -28.42
CA ASP A 3 -8.05 13.13 -28.79
C ASP A 3 -9.34 12.86 -27.99
N PRO A 4 -10.43 12.37 -28.61
CA PRO A 4 -11.73 12.18 -27.97
C PRO A 4 -11.74 11.16 -26.82
N TRP A 5 -10.66 10.39 -26.63
CA TRP A 5 -10.47 9.45 -25.52
C TRP A 5 -9.54 9.99 -24.40
N LYS A 6 -9.13 11.26 -24.46
CA LYS A 6 -8.34 11.91 -23.41
C LYS A 6 -9.22 12.87 -22.62
N THR A 7 -10.15 12.35 -21.82
CA THR A 7 -10.68 13.16 -20.72
C THR A 7 -9.65 13.17 -19.59
N PRO A 8 -9.30 14.34 -19.01
CA PRO A 8 -8.36 14.42 -17.88
C PRO A 8 -8.79 13.59 -16.66
N LEU A 9 -10.07 13.22 -16.61
CA LEU A 9 -10.72 12.48 -15.53
C LEU A 9 -10.57 10.94 -15.64
N GLN A 10 -9.86 10.42 -16.67
CA GLN A 10 -9.67 8.98 -16.89
C GLN A 10 -8.19 8.55 -16.91
N VAL A 11 -7.29 9.32 -16.29
CA VAL A 11 -5.89 8.88 -16.14
C VAL A 11 -5.75 8.12 -14.83
N ASP A 12 -5.61 6.79 -14.91
CA ASP A 12 -5.26 5.97 -13.75
C ASP A 12 -3.78 6.14 -13.35
N LEU A 13 -3.43 5.76 -12.12
CA LEU A 13 -2.09 5.91 -11.57
C LEU A 13 -1.00 5.27 -12.46
N ARG A 14 -1.28 4.08 -13.00
CA ARG A 14 -0.32 3.36 -13.84
C ARG A 14 -0.12 4.03 -15.18
N ARG A 15 -1.20 4.57 -15.76
CA ARG A 15 -1.16 5.37 -16.97
C ARG A 15 -0.41 6.68 -16.73
N HIS A 16 -0.65 7.35 -15.62
CA HIS A 16 0.05 8.60 -15.25
C HIS A 16 1.56 8.40 -15.23
N MET A 17 2.04 7.36 -14.55
CA MET A 17 3.48 7.07 -14.46
C MET A 17 4.09 6.69 -15.82
N ARG A 18 3.35 5.93 -16.64
CA ARG A 18 3.80 5.58 -18.00
C ARG A 18 3.89 6.79 -18.92
N GLU A 19 2.93 7.71 -18.85
CA GLU A 19 2.94 8.95 -19.66
C GLU A 19 4.07 9.90 -19.25
N ARG A 20 4.61 9.73 -18.04
CA ARG A 20 5.79 10.45 -17.52
C ARG A 20 7.11 9.74 -17.82
N ASP A 21 7.08 8.57 -18.47
CA ASP A 21 8.24 7.71 -18.73
C ASP A 21 9.00 7.30 -17.45
N GLU A 22 8.25 7.07 -16.37
CA GLU A 22 8.82 6.60 -15.11
C GLU A 22 9.33 5.15 -15.23
N ASP A 23 10.30 4.82 -14.39
CA ASP A 23 10.88 3.48 -14.33
C ASP A 23 9.79 2.40 -14.09
N ARG A 24 9.95 1.24 -14.75
CA ARG A 24 8.94 0.17 -14.72
C ARG A 24 8.86 -0.49 -13.35
N ASP A 25 9.99 -0.66 -12.68
CA ASP A 25 10.07 -1.29 -11.37
C ASP A 25 9.52 -0.32 -10.31
N LEU A 26 9.83 0.97 -10.42
CA LEU A 26 9.22 2.03 -9.61
C LEU A 26 7.69 2.08 -9.81
N THR A 27 7.23 2.02 -11.05
CA THR A 27 5.79 2.00 -11.38
C THR A 27 5.11 0.79 -10.75
N ARG A 28 5.75 -0.38 -10.81
CA ARG A 28 5.23 -1.60 -10.18
C ARG A 28 5.15 -1.45 -8.67
N LEU A 29 6.22 -0.96 -8.04
CA LEU A 29 6.27 -0.73 -6.59
C LEU A 29 5.15 0.18 -6.10
N ILE A 30 4.97 1.33 -6.75
CA ILE A 30 3.95 2.31 -6.39
C ILE A 30 2.53 1.75 -6.60
N CYS A 31 2.31 0.99 -7.68
CA CYS A 31 1.02 0.33 -7.91
C CYS A 31 0.72 -0.74 -6.84
N GLU A 32 1.73 -1.48 -6.38
CA GLU A 32 1.58 -2.46 -5.29
C GLU A 32 1.23 -1.80 -3.96
N ILE A 33 1.82 -0.64 -3.65
CA ILE A 33 1.45 0.18 -2.49
C ILE A 33 0.00 0.67 -2.61
N ALA A 34 -0.40 1.17 -3.78
CA ALA A 34 -1.77 1.63 -4.01
C ALA A 34 -2.80 0.49 -3.84
N ASP A 35 -2.47 -0.72 -4.27
CA ASP A 35 -3.30 -1.90 -4.04
C ASP A 35 -3.33 -2.31 -2.56
N ALA A 36 -2.20 -2.26 -1.85
CA ALA A 36 -2.14 -2.48 -0.40
C ALA A 36 -3.12 -1.56 0.34
N SER A 37 -3.16 -0.27 -0.01
CA SER A 37 -4.08 0.71 0.58
C SER A 37 -5.56 0.34 0.38
N LYS A 38 -5.92 -0.29 -0.75
CA LYS A 38 -7.30 -0.77 -0.99
C LYS A 38 -7.67 -1.94 -0.06
N TYR A 39 -6.72 -2.81 0.25
CA TYR A 39 -6.94 -3.90 1.21
C TYR A 39 -7.04 -3.36 2.64
N ILE A 40 -6.21 -2.38 3.01
CA ILE A 40 -6.26 -1.73 4.32
C ILE A 40 -7.61 -1.05 4.53
N ILE A 41 -8.08 -0.23 3.58
CA ILE A 41 -9.39 0.43 3.72
C ILE A 41 -10.54 -0.58 3.77
N ASN A 42 -10.44 -1.69 3.04
CA ASN A 42 -11.44 -2.76 3.12
C ASN A 42 -11.42 -3.40 4.52
N ALA A 43 -10.24 -3.72 5.06
CA ALA A 43 -10.10 -4.28 6.39
C ALA A 43 -10.59 -3.33 7.49
N ILE A 44 -10.41 -2.01 7.34
CA ILE A 44 -10.98 -1.01 8.24
C ILE A 44 -12.52 -1.03 8.19
N ARG A 45 -13.09 -1.14 6.99
CA ARG A 45 -14.56 -1.12 6.80
C ARG A 45 -15.25 -2.40 7.27
N THR A 46 -14.57 -3.55 7.17
CA THR A 46 -15.14 -4.86 7.50
C THR A 46 -14.68 -5.40 8.85
N GLY A 47 -13.64 -4.82 9.45
CA GLY A 47 -13.07 -5.28 10.70
C GLY A 47 -13.73 -4.60 11.90
N ASP A 48 -14.15 -5.39 12.88
CA ASP A 48 -14.55 -4.90 14.21
C ASP A 48 -13.27 -4.58 15.00
N LEU A 49 -12.57 -3.51 14.61
CA LEU A 49 -11.22 -3.16 15.06
C LEU A 49 -11.19 -2.55 16.49
N GLY A 50 -12.21 -2.82 17.30
CA GLY A 50 -12.43 -2.15 18.58
C GLY A 50 -11.53 -2.60 19.73
N VAL A 51 -11.00 -3.83 19.76
CA VAL A 51 -10.22 -4.32 20.92
C VAL A 51 -9.24 -5.43 20.54
N ALA A 52 -8.12 -5.11 19.88
CA ALA A 52 -6.97 -6.00 19.90
C ALA A 52 -6.04 -5.54 21.02
N GLY A 53 -6.19 -6.15 22.19
CA GLY A 53 -5.41 -5.87 23.40
C GLY A 53 -3.97 -6.39 23.31
N THR A 54 -3.20 -5.87 22.36
CA THR A 54 -1.76 -6.17 22.22
C THR A 54 -0.96 -4.87 22.31
N SER A 55 0.11 -4.87 23.10
CA SER A 55 0.98 -3.71 23.36
C SER A 55 2.30 -3.84 22.57
N ASN A 56 2.79 -2.75 21.95
CA ASN A 56 4.05 -2.74 21.19
C ASN A 56 5.30 -2.57 22.12
N LEU A 57 6.52 -2.66 21.56
CA LEU A 57 7.82 -2.54 22.27
C LEU A 57 7.99 -1.22 23.07
N TYR A 58 7.31 -0.15 22.66
CA TYR A 58 7.32 1.19 23.25
C TYR A 58 6.15 1.43 24.23
N GLY A 59 5.33 0.41 24.50
CA GLY A 59 4.28 0.48 25.53
C GLY A 59 2.96 1.12 25.08
N GLU A 60 2.78 1.37 23.79
CA GLU A 60 1.50 1.83 23.23
C GLU A 60 0.58 0.66 22.88
N GLN A 61 -0.74 0.86 22.92
CA GLN A 61 -1.70 -0.12 22.40
C GLN A 61 -1.52 -0.21 20.88
N GLN A 62 -0.92 -1.30 20.42
CA GLN A 62 -0.84 -1.60 19.00
C GLN A 62 -2.24 -1.96 18.53
N LEU A 63 -2.86 -1.10 17.72
CA LEU A 63 -4.18 -1.41 17.20
C LEU A 63 -4.05 -2.62 16.27
N ALA A 64 -5.06 -3.49 16.25
CA ALA A 64 -5.10 -4.62 15.31
C ALA A 64 -4.91 -4.16 13.85
N LEU A 65 -5.26 -2.90 13.59
CA LEU A 65 -5.11 -2.25 12.29
C LEU A 65 -3.64 -2.07 11.89
N ASP A 66 -2.74 -1.73 12.82
CA ASP A 66 -1.34 -1.45 12.51
C ASP A 66 -0.64 -2.76 12.12
N VAL A 67 -0.81 -3.80 12.93
CA VAL A 67 -0.33 -5.17 12.65
C VAL A 67 -0.90 -5.73 11.35
N LEU A 68 -2.17 -5.42 11.04
CA LEU A 68 -2.82 -5.88 9.82
C LEU A 68 -2.30 -5.11 8.60
N SER A 69 -2.13 -3.80 8.72
CA SER A 69 -1.63 -2.94 7.65
C SER A 69 -0.20 -3.30 7.29
N ASP A 70 0.64 -3.51 8.31
CA ASP A 70 2.02 -3.97 8.15
C ASP A 70 2.10 -5.28 7.37
N ARG A 71 1.33 -6.29 7.79
CA ARG A 71 1.25 -7.58 7.07
C ARG A 71 0.79 -7.45 5.62
N ILE A 72 -0.17 -6.57 5.34
CA ILE A 72 -0.64 -6.33 3.98
C ILE A 72 0.46 -5.70 3.13
N ILE A 73 1.10 -4.64 3.64
CA ILE A 73 2.14 -3.91 2.93
C ILE A 73 3.33 -4.84 2.65
N ILE A 74 3.84 -5.53 3.66
CA ILE A 74 4.96 -6.48 3.52
C ILE A 74 4.64 -7.54 2.46
N LYS A 75 3.44 -8.11 2.49
CA LYS A 75 3.03 -9.15 1.53
C LYS A 75 3.00 -8.61 0.08
N ARG A 76 2.44 -7.42 -0.14
CA ARG A 76 2.37 -6.80 -1.48
C ARG A 76 3.76 -6.40 -1.98
N LEU A 77 4.58 -5.80 -1.12
CA LEU A 77 5.95 -5.41 -1.46
C LEU A 77 6.83 -6.62 -1.78
N LYS A 78 6.72 -7.73 -1.05
CA LYS A 78 7.40 -8.99 -1.40
C LYS A 78 6.90 -9.56 -2.74
N HIS A 79 5.60 -9.48 -3.02
CA HIS A 79 5.03 -9.96 -4.28
C HIS A 79 5.44 -9.10 -5.50
N SER A 80 5.82 -7.84 -5.27
CA SER A 80 6.31 -6.96 -6.33
C SER A 80 7.57 -7.51 -7.03
N GLY A 81 8.40 -8.31 -6.34
CA GLY A 81 9.63 -8.87 -6.90
C GLY A 81 10.71 -7.83 -7.25
N VAL A 82 10.49 -6.55 -6.91
CA VAL A 82 11.40 -5.43 -7.20
C VAL A 82 11.99 -4.79 -5.94
N VAL A 83 11.63 -5.30 -4.76
CA VAL A 83 12.09 -4.82 -3.45
C VAL A 83 13.15 -5.79 -2.92
N ALA A 84 14.34 -5.27 -2.62
CA ALA A 84 15.43 -6.07 -2.03
C ALA A 84 15.32 -6.17 -0.50
N ASN A 85 15.09 -5.04 0.18
CA ASN A 85 14.99 -4.95 1.63
C ASN A 85 13.74 -4.14 2.02
N LEU A 86 13.14 -4.49 3.16
CA LEU A 86 11.97 -3.81 3.71
C LEU A 86 12.22 -3.60 5.20
N VAL A 87 11.95 -2.37 5.67
CA VAL A 87 11.99 -2.00 7.08
C VAL A 87 10.61 -1.48 7.45
N SER A 88 10.09 -1.90 8.60
CA SER A 88 8.79 -1.48 9.12
C SER A 88 8.94 -0.93 10.54
N GLU A 89 8.19 0.11 10.86
CA GLU A 89 8.11 0.67 12.22
C GLU A 89 7.53 -0.34 13.23
N GLU A 90 6.72 -1.28 12.76
CA GLU A 90 6.08 -2.32 13.59
C GLU A 90 6.99 -3.54 13.82
N SER A 91 8.18 -3.57 13.22
CA SER A 91 9.14 -4.67 13.31
C SER A 91 10.46 -4.15 13.89
N ASP A 92 10.90 -4.71 15.02
CA ASP A 92 12.14 -4.31 15.72
C ASP A 92 13.44 -4.88 15.09
N GLU A 93 13.37 -5.43 13.87
CA GLU A 93 14.52 -5.98 13.13
C GLU A 93 14.81 -5.23 11.83
#